data_AF-A0A3Q3VQN5-F1
#
_entry.id   AF-A0A3Q3VQN5-F1
#
_cell.length_a   1.000
_cell.length_b   1.000
_cell.length_c   1.000
_cell.angle_alpha   90.00
_cell.angle_beta   90.00
_cell.angle_gamma   90.00
#
_symmetry.space_group_name_H-M   'P 1'
#
loop_
_entity.id
_entity.type
_entity.pdbx_description
1 polymer ?
#
loop_
_entity_poly.entity_id
_entity_poly.type
_entity_poly.pdbx_seq_one_letter_code
_entity_poly.pdbx_strand_id
1 'polypeptide(L)'
;IYCSYHFPHLCPLKKEDSNFDFTGIIICLHIIESAVFQRRKQPFPCFSVCLGLLCALLLAGNIGQFIFYETISSPMSANPEASDGTRVNQLQSSNDSFNAEIQQLEARMTNLTKEKDQLQQSFNSLTTERDEFKNSLDNLKTERDQCRASYNASKEESDPLQTKNNNSKIVFNQLQSNYTSLNRDKDKLQSRYNTLDSSKNQLQISYNSLRKDKEQLQTNHNVLIREKDQLQSNYRNLKTENDKSNIVINQLQANYTSLKTDKDQLYNSLAKDKEQLQIRYNTARTEKEQLKTNYSSLAAGRDQLQEKIDNVRRNMVCQRYWNKFDISCYYVSTLKKNWTMSRLDCIARGGDLVIIDSREEQVFVHSLLKPSQNVWIGLTDHDKEGVWKWVDGSPVTAFYWQSGQPNSFNGNQDCVELLHESKGAGEWNDDGCFAVQNWICEK
;
A
#
# COMPACT_ATOMS: atom_id res chain seq x y z
N ILE A 1 9.61 51.57 -8.71
CA ILE A 1 10.72 52.55 -8.60
C ILE A 1 11.79 52.13 -9.60
N TYR A 2 11.93 52.92 -10.66
CA TYR A 2 13.09 53.17 -11.55
C TYR A 2 14.22 52.11 -11.62
N CYS A 3 14.41 51.47 -12.79
CA CYS A 3 15.45 51.77 -13.83
C CYS A 3 16.75 50.95 -13.61
N SER A 4 17.55 50.49 -14.58
CA SER A 4 17.56 50.47 -16.05
C SER A 4 18.81 49.65 -16.48
N TYR A 5 18.94 49.37 -17.80
CA TYR A 5 20.16 48.96 -18.54
C TYR A 5 20.56 47.46 -18.46
N HIS A 6 20.92 46.74 -19.53
CA HIS A 6 21.26 47.07 -20.93
C HIS A 6 21.10 45.82 -21.85
N PHE A 7 20.78 46.09 -23.12
CA PHE A 7 20.71 45.25 -24.35
C PHE A 7 22.09 44.66 -24.78
N PRO A 8 22.29 43.99 -25.94
CA PRO A 8 21.60 42.82 -26.54
C PRO A 8 22.57 41.87 -27.32
N HIS A 9 22.08 40.78 -27.91
CA HIS A 9 22.15 40.50 -29.36
C HIS A 9 21.90 39.01 -29.70
N LEU A 10 20.99 38.86 -30.66
CA LEU A 10 20.77 37.68 -31.48
C LEU A 10 22.05 37.26 -32.22
N CYS A 11 22.22 35.95 -32.40
CA CYS A 11 22.96 35.41 -33.52
C CYS A 11 22.31 34.11 -33.98
N PRO A 12 21.79 34.05 -35.22
CA PRO A 12 21.76 32.82 -35.98
C PRO A 12 22.49 33.05 -37.29
N LEU A 13 23.69 32.46 -37.45
CA LEU A 13 24.28 32.28 -38.77
C LEU A 13 24.92 30.91 -38.88
N LYS A 14 24.52 30.26 -39.97
CA LYS A 14 24.82 28.92 -40.43
C LYS A 14 25.60 29.11 -41.71
N LYS A 15 26.66 28.31 -41.88
CA LYS A 15 27.32 27.94 -43.14
C LYS A 15 27.94 29.06 -44.00
N GLU A 16 29.24 28.90 -44.21
CA GLU A 16 30.05 29.09 -45.44
C GLU A 16 31.51 28.80 -44.96
N ASP A 17 32.40 28.07 -45.63
CA ASP A 17 32.66 27.99 -47.06
C ASP A 17 33.34 26.68 -47.49
N SER A 18 33.11 26.42 -48.77
CA SER A 18 33.74 25.52 -49.72
C SER A 18 35.21 25.86 -50.06
N ASN A 19 35.91 24.83 -50.57
CA ASN A 19 37.01 24.85 -51.56
C ASN A 19 38.21 25.79 -51.34
N PHE A 20 39.43 25.25 -51.45
CA PHE A 20 40.44 25.84 -52.35
C PHE A 20 41.57 24.84 -52.65
N ASP A 21 41.75 24.60 -53.94
CA ASP A 21 42.85 23.95 -54.63
C ASP A 21 44.01 24.96 -54.80
N PHE A 22 45.28 24.56 -54.73
CA PHE A 22 46.41 25.29 -55.34
C PHE A 22 47.72 24.46 -55.33
N THR A 23 48.01 23.91 -56.50
CA THR A 23 49.26 23.96 -57.29
C THR A 23 50.47 24.76 -56.76
N GLY A 24 51.69 24.29 -57.08
CA GLY A 24 52.91 25.14 -57.23
C GLY A 24 54.14 24.61 -56.48
N ILE A 25 55.01 23.78 -57.09
CA ILE A 25 56.26 24.15 -57.80
C ILE A 25 57.28 24.89 -56.92
N ILE A 26 58.48 24.30 -56.76
CA ILE A 26 59.85 24.87 -56.95
C ILE A 26 60.85 23.93 -56.26
N ILE A 27 61.48 23.01 -57.00
CA ILE A 27 62.86 23.11 -57.55
C ILE A 27 63.93 22.62 -56.54
N CYS A 28 64.60 21.51 -56.85
CA CYS A 28 66.02 21.46 -57.29
C CYS A 28 66.64 20.06 -57.09
N LEU A 29 67.02 19.45 -58.22
CA LEU A 29 68.30 18.80 -58.52
C LEU A 29 68.79 17.58 -57.69
N HIS A 30 68.99 16.51 -58.48
CA HIS A 30 70.16 15.60 -58.48
C HIS A 30 70.25 14.45 -57.47
N ILE A 31 69.90 13.24 -57.93
CA ILE A 31 70.52 11.94 -57.57
C ILE A 31 70.54 11.10 -58.87
N ILE A 32 71.68 11.00 -59.57
CA ILE A 32 72.74 9.97 -59.46
C ILE A 32 72.36 8.67 -60.21
N GLU A 33 73.09 8.46 -61.32
CA GLU A 33 73.84 7.25 -61.68
C GLU A 33 73.27 5.87 -61.35
N SER A 34 73.21 5.02 -62.37
CA SER A 34 73.73 3.63 -62.43
C SER A 34 73.07 2.95 -63.66
N ALA A 35 73.70 2.06 -64.43
CA ALA A 35 74.69 1.06 -64.08
C ALA A 35 75.34 0.55 -65.39
N VAL A 36 76.67 0.32 -65.43
CA VAL A 36 77.29 -1.03 -65.30
C VAL A 36 77.14 -1.82 -66.60
N PHE A 37 78.17 -2.07 -67.41
CA PHE A 37 79.19 -3.13 -67.30
C PHE A 37 79.73 -3.27 -68.76
N GLN A 38 80.94 -3.70 -69.14
CA GLN A 38 82.03 -4.43 -68.49
C GLN A 38 83.17 -4.55 -69.52
N ARG A 39 84.36 -4.95 -69.03
CA ARG A 39 85.55 -5.50 -69.72
C ARG A 39 86.60 -4.48 -70.14
N ARG A 40 87.90 -4.67 -69.90
CA ARG A 40 88.68 -5.78 -69.33
C ARG A 40 90.08 -5.22 -69.00
N LYS A 41 90.62 -5.64 -67.85
CA LYS A 41 92.02 -6.03 -67.57
C LYS A 41 93.17 -5.28 -68.28
N GLN A 42 93.93 -4.52 -67.49
CA GLN A 42 95.41 -4.35 -67.60
C GLN A 42 96.13 -5.72 -67.43
N PRO A 43 97.45 -5.96 -67.70
CA PRO A 43 98.60 -5.02 -67.76
C PRO A 43 99.69 -5.36 -68.85
N PHE A 44 100.80 -4.61 -68.90
CA PHE A 44 102.07 -4.87 -69.64
C PHE A 44 102.65 -6.28 -69.35
N PRO A 45 103.38 -6.97 -70.28
CA PRO A 45 104.87 -6.89 -70.28
C PRO A 45 105.65 -7.36 -71.56
N CYS A 46 106.97 -7.06 -71.56
CA CYS A 46 108.15 -7.88 -71.92
C CYS A 46 108.27 -8.76 -73.21
N PHE A 47 109.44 -8.59 -73.86
CA PHE A 47 110.33 -9.60 -74.51
C PHE A 47 109.74 -10.50 -75.61
N SER A 48 110.37 -10.90 -76.70
CA SER A 48 111.69 -10.74 -77.34
C SER A 48 111.61 -11.63 -78.61
N VAL A 49 112.75 -11.88 -79.27
CA VAL A 49 112.96 -12.91 -80.32
C VAL A 49 112.70 -12.37 -81.74
N CYS A 50 113.71 -11.76 -82.34
CA CYS A 50 114.77 -12.40 -83.14
C CYS A 50 114.39 -12.48 -84.63
N LEU A 51 114.89 -11.50 -85.39
CA LEU A 51 115.63 -11.70 -86.63
C LEU A 51 116.45 -10.40 -86.80
N GLY A 52 117.75 -10.34 -86.56
CA GLY A 52 118.74 -11.38 -86.81
C GLY A 52 119.33 -11.15 -88.20
N LEU A 53 120.66 -11.05 -88.24
CA LEU A 53 121.59 -10.76 -89.36
C LEU A 53 122.00 -9.28 -89.42
N LEU A 54 123.25 -8.87 -89.20
CA LEU A 54 124.54 -9.57 -89.01
C LEU A 54 125.49 -8.49 -88.43
N CYS A 55 126.19 -8.72 -87.33
CA CYS A 55 127.51 -9.36 -87.35
C CYS A 55 128.44 -8.79 -88.43
N ALA A 56 129.31 -7.85 -88.05
CA ALA A 56 130.76 -7.96 -88.26
C ALA A 56 131.46 -6.66 -87.81
N LEU A 57 132.30 -6.80 -86.78
CA LEU A 57 133.54 -6.03 -86.54
C LEU A 57 133.37 -4.61 -85.94
N LEU A 58 133.95 -4.31 -84.76
CA LEU A 58 135.40 -4.11 -84.55
C LEU A 58 135.92 -3.06 -85.54
N LEU A 59 136.42 -1.89 -85.17
CA LEU A 59 137.39 -1.59 -84.11
C LEU A 59 137.60 -0.07 -84.03
N ALA A 60 138.01 0.39 -82.83
CA ALA A 60 138.97 1.47 -82.55
C ALA A 60 138.82 2.83 -83.29
N GLY A 61 138.86 3.99 -82.66
CA GLY A 61 139.52 4.40 -81.44
C GLY A 61 139.76 5.91 -81.53
N ASN A 62 139.89 6.52 -80.36
CA ASN A 62 140.73 7.68 -80.03
C ASN A 62 141.18 8.70 -81.11
N ILE A 63 140.85 9.96 -80.80
CA ILE A 63 141.67 11.21 -80.95
C ILE A 63 141.96 11.65 -82.41
N GLY A 64 141.91 12.91 -82.84
CA GLY A 64 141.77 14.26 -82.28
C GLY A 64 142.01 15.28 -83.43
N GLN A 65 141.61 16.54 -83.23
CA GLN A 65 142.27 17.78 -83.73
C GLN A 65 142.46 18.03 -85.27
N PHE A 66 141.99 19.16 -85.84
CA PHE A 66 142.63 20.50 -86.01
C PHE A 66 143.54 20.69 -87.27
N ILE A 67 143.12 21.60 -88.18
CA ILE A 67 143.82 22.50 -89.15
C ILE A 67 144.51 21.96 -90.45
N PHE A 68 144.02 22.46 -91.60
CA PHE A 68 144.59 23.37 -92.64
C PHE A 68 146.13 23.49 -92.91
N TYR A 69 146.46 23.93 -94.15
CA TYR A 69 147.75 24.31 -94.81
C TYR A 69 148.51 23.18 -95.52
N GLU A 70 148.44 23.05 -96.86
CA GLU A 70 149.05 23.81 -98.00
C GLU A 70 150.28 23.03 -98.52
N THR A 71 150.78 23.08 -99.77
CA THR A 71 150.29 23.19 -101.15
C THR A 71 151.59 23.17 -102.00
N ILE A 72 151.72 22.20 -102.93
CA ILE A 72 152.44 22.23 -104.22
C ILE A 72 153.97 22.55 -104.25
N SER A 73 154.77 21.71 -104.93
CA SER A 73 155.47 22.07 -106.21
C SER A 73 156.57 21.08 -106.68
N SER A 74 156.62 20.89 -108.00
CA SER A 74 157.76 20.51 -108.86
C SER A 74 158.28 21.82 -109.54
N PRO A 75 159.34 21.96 -110.39
CA PRO A 75 160.33 21.01 -110.98
C PRO A 75 161.81 21.53 -111.15
N MET A 76 162.66 20.68 -111.76
CA MET A 76 163.78 20.92 -112.72
C MET A 76 165.26 21.28 -112.33
N SER A 77 166.13 20.38 -112.82
CA SER A 77 167.60 20.29 -113.09
C SER A 77 168.50 21.53 -113.22
N ALA A 78 169.78 21.43 -112.75
CA ALA A 78 170.99 21.06 -113.53
C ALA A 78 172.34 21.59 -112.94
N ASN A 79 173.33 20.67 -112.78
CA ASN A 79 174.83 20.77 -112.89
C ASN A 79 175.66 21.82 -112.10
N PRO A 80 177.01 21.74 -112.01
CA PRO A 80 177.97 20.60 -111.99
C PRO A 80 179.05 20.70 -110.85
N GLU A 81 179.91 19.68 -110.72
CA GLU A 81 181.19 19.68 -109.95
C GLU A 81 182.40 20.19 -110.77
N ALA A 82 183.39 20.78 -110.06
CA ALA A 82 184.79 21.12 -110.40
C ALA A 82 185.03 22.12 -111.57
N SER A 83 185.45 23.39 -111.37
CA SER A 83 186.61 23.93 -110.62
C SER A 83 186.34 25.34 -110.03
N ASP A 84 186.75 25.55 -108.77
CA ASP A 84 187.01 26.81 -108.00
C ASP A 84 185.89 27.52 -107.16
N GLY A 85 185.69 27.02 -105.92
CA GLY A 85 185.61 27.69 -104.59
C GLY A 85 184.84 28.98 -104.27
N THR A 86 183.73 28.84 -103.50
CA THR A 86 183.22 29.70 -102.35
C THR A 86 181.85 30.44 -102.53
N ARG A 87 180.72 29.89 -102.01
CA ARG A 87 179.42 30.58 -101.68
C ARG A 87 178.50 29.72 -100.76
N VAL A 88 178.28 30.06 -99.48
CA VAL A 88 177.46 29.29 -98.48
C VAL A 88 176.48 30.11 -97.57
N ASN A 89 176.50 31.45 -97.50
CA ASN A 89 175.85 32.17 -96.38
C ASN A 89 174.39 32.71 -96.55
N GLN A 90 173.57 32.21 -97.48
CA GLN A 90 172.17 32.72 -97.67
C GLN A 90 171.03 31.70 -97.45
N LEU A 91 171.33 30.42 -97.18
CA LEU A 91 170.31 29.36 -97.01
C LEU A 91 169.93 29.05 -95.55
N GLN A 92 170.59 29.66 -94.56
CA GLN A 92 170.38 29.34 -93.15
C GLN A 92 169.12 29.99 -92.53
N SER A 93 168.66 31.15 -93.02
CA SER A 93 167.60 31.94 -92.36
C SER A 93 166.16 31.51 -92.68
N SER A 94 165.90 30.81 -93.80
CA SER A 94 164.54 30.32 -94.13
C SER A 94 164.14 29.06 -93.35
N ASN A 95 165.12 28.26 -92.92
CA ASN A 95 164.83 27.01 -92.19
C ASN A 95 164.33 27.25 -90.75
N ASP A 96 164.81 28.33 -90.11
CA ASP A 96 164.41 28.65 -88.74
C ASP A 96 162.97 29.19 -88.64
N SER A 97 162.43 29.77 -89.72
CA SER A 97 161.07 30.32 -89.75
C SER A 97 159.97 29.26 -89.87
N PHE A 98 160.24 28.15 -90.54
CA PHE A 98 159.23 27.10 -90.77
C PHE A 98 159.01 26.23 -89.51
N ASN A 99 160.05 26.06 -88.68
CA ASN A 99 159.94 25.34 -87.40
C ASN A 99 159.05 26.06 -86.37
N ALA A 100 158.90 27.39 -86.47
CA ALA A 100 158.06 28.16 -85.56
C ALA A 100 156.55 27.94 -85.79
N GLU A 101 156.10 27.73 -87.05
CA GLU A 101 154.68 27.50 -87.37
C GLU A 101 154.20 26.11 -86.93
N ILE A 102 155.05 25.09 -87.00
CA ILE A 102 154.71 23.73 -86.56
C ILE A 102 154.37 23.71 -85.06
N GLN A 103 155.15 24.40 -84.22
CA GLN A 103 154.86 24.47 -82.78
C GLN A 103 153.53 25.18 -82.46
N GLN A 104 153.11 26.14 -83.29
CA GLN A 104 151.87 26.88 -83.05
C GLN A 104 150.62 26.04 -83.35
N LEU A 105 150.71 25.12 -84.30
CA LEU A 105 149.62 24.21 -84.67
C LEU A 105 149.39 23.11 -83.64
N GLU A 106 150.46 22.57 -83.07
CA GLU A 106 150.39 21.60 -81.97
C GLU A 106 149.73 22.20 -80.70
N ALA A 107 149.99 23.48 -80.40
CA ALA A 107 149.33 24.17 -79.29
C ALA A 107 147.82 24.32 -79.51
N ARG A 108 147.40 24.61 -80.75
CA ARG A 108 145.98 24.76 -81.10
C ARG A 108 145.26 23.44 -81.03
N MET A 109 145.85 22.39 -81.63
CA MET A 109 145.46 21.00 -81.46
C MET A 109 145.09 20.78 -79.98
N THR A 110 146.04 20.95 -79.07
CA THR A 110 145.86 20.59 -77.65
C THR A 110 144.67 21.28 -76.99
N ASN A 111 144.37 22.52 -77.40
CA ASN A 111 143.26 23.30 -76.85
C ASN A 111 141.87 22.80 -77.30
N LEU A 112 141.69 22.40 -78.58
CA LEU A 112 140.39 21.87 -79.04
C LEU A 112 140.03 20.53 -78.37
N THR A 113 141.02 19.70 -78.05
CA THR A 113 140.79 18.46 -77.31
C THR A 113 140.23 18.75 -75.92
N LYS A 114 140.76 19.81 -75.28
CA LYS A 114 140.30 20.26 -73.96
C LYS A 114 138.85 20.77 -74.01
N GLU A 115 138.49 21.53 -75.05
CA GLU A 115 137.09 21.97 -75.25
C GLU A 115 136.14 20.80 -75.54
N LYS A 116 136.57 19.82 -76.34
CA LYS A 116 135.78 18.60 -76.60
C LYS A 116 135.51 17.84 -75.30
N ASP A 117 136.52 17.67 -74.45
CA ASP A 117 136.38 16.97 -73.18
C ASP A 117 135.45 17.74 -72.22
N GLN A 118 135.53 19.08 -72.19
CA GLN A 118 134.60 19.92 -71.43
C GLN A 118 133.15 19.79 -71.91
N LEU A 119 132.92 19.78 -73.23
CA LEU A 119 131.59 19.60 -73.81
C LEU A 119 131.03 18.21 -73.52
N GLN A 120 131.87 17.17 -73.60
CA GLN A 120 131.48 15.81 -73.24
C GLN A 120 131.07 15.71 -71.76
N GLN A 121 131.80 16.40 -70.89
CA GLN A 121 131.50 16.44 -69.46
C GLN A 121 130.17 17.17 -69.19
N SER A 122 129.92 18.29 -69.87
CA SER A 122 128.65 19.03 -69.80
C SER A 122 127.46 18.20 -70.29
N PHE A 123 127.62 17.48 -71.41
CA PHE A 123 126.56 16.61 -71.94
C PHE A 123 126.23 15.47 -70.98
N ASN A 124 127.24 14.85 -70.36
CA ASN A 124 127.03 13.81 -69.36
C ASN A 124 126.33 14.35 -68.10
N SER A 125 126.66 15.58 -67.68
CA SER A 125 126.01 16.25 -66.55
C SER A 125 124.52 16.52 -66.83
N LEU A 126 124.21 17.12 -67.99
CA LEU A 126 122.82 17.41 -68.39
C LEU A 126 121.99 16.13 -68.59
N THR A 127 122.62 15.05 -69.04
CA THR A 127 121.97 13.73 -69.14
C THR A 127 121.59 13.21 -67.76
N THR A 128 122.47 13.39 -66.77
CA THR A 128 122.22 13.01 -65.37
C THR A 128 121.08 13.84 -64.77
N GLU A 129 121.11 15.16 -64.92
CA GLU A 129 120.05 16.05 -64.42
C GLU A 129 118.68 15.74 -65.04
N ARG A 130 118.63 15.45 -66.35
CA ARG A 130 117.39 15.03 -67.02
C ARG A 130 116.80 13.77 -66.38
N ASP A 131 117.66 12.79 -66.09
CA ASP A 131 117.22 11.51 -65.52
C ASP A 131 116.78 11.67 -64.06
N GLU A 132 117.43 12.56 -63.31
CA GLU A 132 116.99 12.97 -61.96
C GLU A 132 115.63 13.67 -61.98
N PHE A 133 115.42 14.62 -62.89
CA PHE A 133 114.12 15.29 -63.05
C PHE A 133 113.01 14.31 -63.46
N LYS A 134 113.33 13.35 -64.33
CA LYS A 134 112.38 12.29 -64.72
C LYS A 134 111.99 11.42 -63.52
N ASN A 135 112.96 11.01 -62.71
CA ASN A 135 112.69 10.26 -61.48
C ASN A 135 111.83 11.07 -60.50
N SER A 136 112.12 12.37 -60.33
CA SER A 136 111.34 13.25 -59.47
C SER A 136 109.90 13.42 -59.96
N LEU A 137 109.70 13.55 -61.27
CA LEU A 137 108.37 13.61 -61.89
C LEU A 137 107.59 12.30 -61.68
N ASP A 138 108.24 11.15 -61.78
CA ASP A 138 107.59 9.85 -61.61
C ASP A 138 107.28 9.56 -60.13
N ASN A 139 108.12 10.03 -59.20
CA ASN A 139 107.81 10.03 -57.77
C ASN A 139 106.59 10.91 -57.46
N LEU A 140 106.53 12.14 -57.98
CA LEU A 140 105.39 13.04 -57.77
C LEU A 140 104.09 12.49 -58.37
N LYS A 141 104.13 11.80 -59.51
CA LYS A 141 102.95 11.09 -60.05
C LYS A 141 102.50 9.98 -59.10
N THR A 142 103.44 9.23 -58.55
CA THR A 142 103.16 8.15 -57.60
C THR A 142 102.50 8.69 -56.34
N GLU A 143 103.02 9.77 -55.76
CA GLU A 143 102.45 10.44 -54.59
C GLU A 143 101.05 11.01 -54.87
N ARG A 144 100.84 11.63 -56.04
CA ARG A 144 99.51 12.10 -56.46
C ARG A 144 98.52 10.95 -56.57
N ASP A 145 98.93 9.83 -57.13
CA ASP A 145 98.07 8.67 -57.33
C ASP A 145 97.77 7.96 -56.00
N GLN A 146 98.72 7.93 -55.06
CA GLN A 146 98.49 7.50 -53.68
C GLN A 146 97.52 8.42 -52.95
N CYS A 147 97.68 9.74 -53.05
CA CYS A 147 96.78 10.70 -52.42
C CYS A 147 95.35 10.61 -52.99
N ARG A 148 95.22 10.41 -54.30
CA ARG A 148 93.94 10.15 -54.97
C ARG A 148 93.31 8.85 -54.51
N ALA A 149 94.10 7.79 -54.34
CA ALA A 149 93.62 6.51 -53.81
C ALA A 149 93.11 6.66 -52.37
N SER A 150 93.85 7.36 -51.50
CA SER A 150 93.42 7.64 -50.12
C SER A 150 92.14 8.48 -50.06
N TYR A 151 92.02 9.51 -50.89
CA TYR A 151 90.80 10.32 -50.97
C TYR A 151 89.59 9.47 -51.42
N ASN A 152 89.77 8.63 -52.44
CA ASN A 152 88.71 7.75 -52.92
C ASN A 152 88.32 6.71 -51.85
N ALA A 153 89.29 6.14 -51.13
CA ALA A 153 89.03 5.22 -50.02
C ALA A 153 88.24 5.88 -48.88
N SER A 154 88.60 7.11 -48.48
CA SER A 154 87.83 7.86 -47.48
C SER A 154 86.43 8.24 -47.95
N LYS A 155 86.24 8.49 -49.25
CA LYS A 155 84.92 8.73 -49.85
C LYS A 155 84.07 7.45 -49.84
N GLU A 156 84.66 6.32 -50.22
CA GLU A 156 84.01 5.00 -50.15
C GLU A 156 83.61 4.60 -48.71
N GLU A 157 84.32 5.08 -47.69
CA GLU A 157 83.97 4.88 -46.28
C GLU A 157 82.89 5.86 -45.78
N SER A 158 82.81 7.07 -46.36
CA SER A 158 81.80 8.09 -46.02
C SER A 158 80.38 7.68 -46.46
N ASP A 159 80.22 7.10 -47.65
CA ASP A 159 78.93 6.70 -48.22
C ASP A 159 78.14 5.67 -47.37
N PRO A 160 78.74 4.57 -46.85
CA PRO A 160 78.04 3.64 -45.97
C PRO A 160 77.73 4.24 -44.60
N LEU A 161 78.56 5.15 -44.09
CA LEU A 161 78.27 5.89 -42.85
C LEU A 161 77.08 6.84 -43.02
N GLN A 162 77.00 7.53 -44.16
CA GLN A 162 75.86 8.38 -44.50
C GLN A 162 74.58 7.54 -44.63
N THR A 163 74.66 6.37 -45.25
CA THR A 163 73.55 5.42 -45.36
C THR A 163 73.09 4.94 -43.97
N LYS A 164 74.02 4.57 -43.10
CA LYS A 164 73.71 4.15 -41.72
C LYS A 164 73.07 5.28 -40.91
N ASN A 165 73.55 6.51 -41.06
CA ASN A 165 72.96 7.69 -40.42
C ASN A 165 71.53 7.95 -40.90
N ASN A 166 71.28 7.86 -42.21
CA ASN A 166 69.94 7.97 -42.77
C ASN A 166 69.00 6.89 -42.23
N ASN A 167 69.47 5.63 -42.16
CA ASN A 167 68.70 4.53 -41.58
C ASN A 167 68.40 4.75 -40.09
N SER A 168 69.37 5.20 -39.30
CA SER A 168 69.14 5.58 -37.89
C SER A 168 68.12 6.69 -37.76
N LYS A 169 68.11 7.66 -38.68
CA LYS A 169 67.12 8.75 -38.68
C LYS A 169 65.71 8.24 -39.00
N ILE A 170 65.57 7.29 -39.92
CA ILE A 170 64.29 6.60 -40.21
C ILE A 170 63.80 5.86 -38.97
N VAL A 171 64.66 5.04 -38.35
CA VAL A 171 64.32 4.29 -37.13
C VAL A 171 63.93 5.24 -35.99
N PHE A 172 64.66 6.34 -35.81
CA PHE A 172 64.34 7.36 -34.81
C PHE A 172 62.95 7.98 -35.04
N ASN A 173 62.65 8.38 -36.28
CA ASN A 173 61.35 8.94 -36.64
C ASN A 173 60.21 7.91 -36.41
N GLN A 174 60.46 6.63 -36.70
CA GLN A 174 59.50 5.57 -36.45
C GLN A 174 59.28 5.34 -34.95
N LEU A 175 60.34 5.36 -34.15
CA LEU A 175 60.25 5.26 -32.68
C LEU A 175 59.48 6.46 -32.09
N GLN A 176 59.73 7.66 -32.61
CA GLN A 176 59.04 8.88 -32.21
C GLN A 176 57.54 8.79 -32.54
N SER A 177 57.20 8.32 -33.75
CA SER A 177 55.80 8.07 -34.14
C SER A 177 55.14 7.05 -33.21
N ASN A 178 55.79 5.90 -32.95
CA ASN A 178 55.30 4.88 -32.03
C ASN A 178 55.09 5.43 -30.60
N TYR A 179 56.04 6.22 -30.10
CA TYR A 179 55.92 6.88 -28.79
C TYR A 179 54.70 7.81 -28.74
N THR A 180 54.49 8.64 -29.77
CA THR A 180 53.32 9.51 -29.83
C THR A 180 52.01 8.72 -29.92
N SER A 181 51.99 7.60 -30.64
CA SER A 181 50.82 6.71 -30.70
C SER A 181 50.52 6.08 -29.34
N LEU A 182 51.55 5.56 -28.67
CA LEU A 182 51.41 4.95 -27.35
C LEU A 182 50.91 5.95 -26.31
N ASN A 183 51.40 7.19 -26.35
CA ASN A 183 50.93 8.24 -25.45
C ASN A 183 49.46 8.59 -25.72
N ARG A 184 49.04 8.60 -26.99
CA ARG A 184 47.63 8.77 -27.36
C ARG A 184 46.74 7.64 -26.84
N ASP A 185 47.24 6.41 -26.87
CA ASP A 185 46.50 5.25 -26.35
C ASP A 185 46.45 5.24 -24.82
N LYS A 186 47.51 5.70 -24.14
CA LYS A 186 47.50 5.98 -22.70
C LYS A 186 46.42 7.00 -22.34
N ASP A 187 46.33 8.10 -23.09
CA ASP A 187 45.31 9.14 -22.85
C ASP A 187 43.89 8.61 -23.07
N LYS A 188 43.68 7.79 -24.11
CA LYS A 188 42.39 7.09 -24.34
C LYS A 188 42.05 6.16 -23.17
N LEU A 189 43.03 5.40 -22.66
CA LEU A 189 42.81 4.48 -21.54
C LEU A 189 42.47 5.25 -20.26
N GLN A 190 43.15 6.37 -20.01
CA GLN A 190 42.85 7.25 -18.88
C GLN A 190 41.43 7.82 -18.96
N SER A 191 41.01 8.24 -20.17
CA SER A 191 39.64 8.71 -20.39
C SER A 191 38.62 7.60 -20.09
N ARG A 192 38.84 6.38 -20.59
CA ARG A 192 37.97 5.22 -20.31
C ARG A 192 37.93 4.88 -18.82
N TYR A 193 39.06 4.96 -18.13
CA TYR A 193 39.13 4.77 -16.68
C TYR A 193 38.28 5.79 -15.94
N ASN A 194 38.42 7.08 -16.27
CA ASN A 194 37.64 8.15 -15.65
C ASN A 194 36.13 7.98 -15.90
N THR A 195 35.74 7.55 -17.11
CA THR A 195 34.34 7.21 -17.43
C THR A 195 33.85 6.04 -16.58
N LEU A 196 34.64 4.97 -16.45
CA LEU A 196 34.28 3.80 -15.66
C LEU A 196 34.13 4.13 -14.17
N ASP A 197 35.01 4.96 -13.62
CA ASP A 197 34.91 5.44 -12.25
C ASP A 197 33.64 6.27 -12.03
N SER A 198 33.32 7.14 -12.99
CA SER A 198 32.06 7.90 -12.98
C SER A 198 30.84 6.98 -13.01
N SER A 199 30.83 5.96 -13.89
CA SER A 199 29.75 4.96 -13.97
C SER A 199 29.63 4.16 -12.67
N LYS A 200 30.75 3.78 -12.04
CA LYS A 200 30.76 3.11 -10.73
C LYS A 200 30.11 3.98 -9.65
N ASN A 201 30.45 5.27 -9.61
CA ASN A 201 29.86 6.21 -8.65
C ASN A 201 28.35 6.38 -8.87
N GLN A 202 27.89 6.46 -10.13
CA GLN A 202 26.46 6.50 -10.46
C GLN A 202 25.72 5.22 -10.04
N LEU A 203 26.34 4.06 -10.24
CA LEU A 203 25.76 2.78 -9.81
C LEU A 203 25.66 2.69 -8.28
N GLN A 204 26.65 3.21 -7.55
CA GLN A 204 26.61 3.28 -6.09
C GLN A 204 25.46 4.16 -5.58
N ILE A 205 25.22 5.30 -6.23
CA ILE A 205 24.08 6.18 -5.92
C ILE A 205 22.76 5.44 -6.15
N SER A 206 22.62 4.78 -7.31
CA SER A 206 21.43 4.02 -7.67
C SER A 206 21.17 2.87 -6.68
N TYR A 207 22.22 2.15 -6.28
CA TYR A 207 22.15 1.09 -5.27
C TYR A 207 21.67 1.62 -3.92
N ASN A 208 22.22 2.74 -3.46
CA ASN A 208 21.83 3.36 -2.20
C ASN A 208 20.36 3.83 -2.24
N SER A 209 19.89 4.34 -3.38
CA SER A 209 18.49 4.69 -3.58
C SER A 209 17.58 3.47 -3.50
N LEU A 210 17.91 2.40 -4.23
CA LEU A 210 17.11 1.17 -4.25
C LEU A 210 17.03 0.52 -2.86
N ARG A 211 18.11 0.61 -2.07
CA ARG A 211 18.11 0.18 -0.68
C ARG A 211 17.10 0.95 0.17
N LYS A 212 17.05 2.29 0.03
CA LYS A 212 16.05 3.12 0.72
C LYS A 212 14.63 2.76 0.29
N ASP A 213 14.41 2.56 -1.01
CA ASP A 213 13.10 2.16 -1.54
C ASP A 213 12.65 0.82 -0.95
N LYS A 214 13.58 -0.14 -0.82
CA LYS A 214 13.31 -1.43 -0.15
C LYS A 214 12.93 -1.25 1.31
N GLU A 215 13.65 -0.44 2.06
CA GLU A 215 13.37 -0.15 3.48
C GLU A 215 11.99 0.54 3.66
N GLN A 216 11.65 1.46 2.75
CA GLN A 216 10.34 2.09 2.72
C GLN A 216 9.23 1.08 2.39
N LEU A 217 9.46 0.21 1.40
CA LEU A 217 8.49 -0.81 1.02
C LEU A 217 8.23 -1.82 2.15
N GLN A 218 9.28 -2.19 2.88
CA GLN A 218 9.19 -3.02 4.09
C GLN A 218 8.31 -2.34 5.15
N THR A 219 8.51 -1.04 5.36
CA THR A 219 7.73 -0.25 6.32
C THR A 219 6.25 -0.20 5.91
N ASN A 220 5.97 0.09 4.65
CA ASN A 220 4.61 0.13 4.10
C ASN A 220 3.93 -1.24 4.22
N HIS A 221 4.66 -2.32 3.93
CA HIS A 221 4.15 -3.68 4.07
C HIS A 221 3.75 -3.99 5.52
N ASN A 222 4.57 -3.59 6.49
CA ASN A 222 4.27 -3.77 7.91
C ASN A 222 3.04 -2.95 8.34
N VAL A 223 2.85 -1.74 7.79
CA VAL A 223 1.63 -0.94 8.04
C VAL A 223 0.39 -1.65 7.48
N LEU A 224 0.46 -2.13 6.24
CA LEU A 224 -0.65 -2.86 5.60
C LEU A 224 -1.03 -4.14 6.36
N ILE A 225 -0.06 -4.84 6.94
CA ILE A 225 -0.35 -6.00 7.82
C ILE A 225 -1.18 -5.56 9.03
N ARG A 226 -0.80 -4.48 9.71
CA ARG A 226 -1.55 -3.98 10.88
C ARG A 226 -2.95 -3.53 10.50
N GLU A 227 -3.10 -2.82 9.39
CA GLU A 227 -4.42 -2.41 8.88
C GLU A 227 -5.30 -3.61 8.54
N LYS A 228 -4.72 -4.65 7.91
CA LYS A 228 -5.42 -5.91 7.62
C LYS A 228 -5.91 -6.58 8.90
N ASP A 229 -5.07 -6.66 9.93
CA ASP A 229 -5.43 -7.31 11.20
C ASP A 229 -6.49 -6.50 11.95
N GLN A 230 -6.42 -5.16 11.90
CA GLN A 230 -7.44 -4.27 12.44
C GLN A 230 -8.78 -4.43 11.71
N LEU A 231 -8.77 -4.49 10.38
CA LEU A 231 -9.97 -4.76 9.57
C LEU A 231 -10.59 -6.12 9.88
N GLN A 232 -9.77 -7.16 10.06
CA GLN A 232 -10.24 -8.48 10.47
C GLN A 232 -10.89 -8.45 11.87
N SER A 233 -10.32 -7.71 12.82
CA SER A 233 -10.91 -7.53 14.15
C SER A 233 -12.27 -6.81 14.05
N ASN A 234 -12.33 -5.71 13.31
CA ASN A 234 -13.55 -4.95 13.08
C ASN A 234 -14.64 -5.82 12.44
N TYR A 235 -14.27 -6.64 11.45
CA TYR A 235 -15.19 -7.57 10.81
C TYR A 235 -15.77 -8.59 11.80
N ARG A 236 -14.95 -9.18 12.68
CA ARG A 236 -15.42 -10.13 13.71
C ARG A 236 -16.38 -9.46 14.69
N ASN A 237 -16.10 -8.23 15.11
CA ASN A 237 -16.97 -7.46 15.99
C ASN A 237 -18.31 -7.17 15.32
N LEU A 238 -18.29 -6.69 14.08
CA LEU A 238 -19.50 -6.40 13.30
C LEU A 238 -20.33 -7.67 13.08
N LYS A 239 -19.68 -8.80 12.79
CA LYS A 239 -20.35 -10.11 12.65
C LYS A 239 -21.05 -10.51 13.95
N THR A 240 -20.39 -10.34 15.09
CA THR A 240 -20.97 -10.63 16.41
C THR A 240 -22.19 -9.75 16.71
N GLU A 241 -22.12 -8.44 16.43
CA GLU A 241 -23.25 -7.52 16.61
C GLU A 241 -24.43 -7.85 15.67
N ASN A 242 -24.13 -8.25 14.44
CA ASN A 242 -25.15 -8.72 13.50
C ASN A 242 -25.84 -10.00 14.01
N ASP A 243 -25.08 -10.95 14.57
CA ASP A 243 -25.64 -12.18 15.11
C ASP A 243 -26.50 -11.92 16.36
N LYS A 244 -26.10 -10.97 17.22
CA LYS A 244 -26.95 -10.49 18.33
C LYS A 244 -28.25 -9.85 17.83
N SER A 245 -28.16 -9.02 16.80
CA SER A 245 -29.34 -8.38 16.19
C SER A 245 -30.32 -9.42 15.63
N ASN A 246 -29.81 -10.47 14.99
CA ASN A 246 -30.63 -11.57 14.49
C ASN A 246 -31.35 -12.33 15.62
N ILE A 247 -30.71 -12.52 16.78
CA ILE A 247 -31.36 -13.13 17.96
C ILE A 247 -32.54 -12.27 18.42
N VAL A 248 -32.34 -10.94 18.52
CA VAL A 248 -33.41 -10.01 18.92
C VAL A 248 -34.56 -10.04 17.91
N ILE A 249 -34.27 -10.05 16.61
CA ILE A 249 -35.29 -10.16 15.56
C ILE A 249 -36.11 -11.45 15.73
N ASN A 250 -35.45 -12.59 15.96
CA ASN A 250 -36.14 -13.86 16.17
C ASN A 250 -37.02 -13.85 17.43
N GLN A 251 -36.56 -13.23 18.51
CA GLN A 251 -37.35 -13.05 19.72
C GLN A 251 -38.58 -12.17 19.49
N LEU A 252 -38.42 -11.05 18.78
CA LEU A 252 -39.54 -10.17 18.43
C LEU A 252 -40.56 -10.89 17.53
N GLN A 253 -40.11 -11.70 16.59
CA GLN A 253 -40.96 -12.52 15.73
C GLN A 253 -41.80 -13.53 16.54
N ALA A 254 -41.16 -14.18 17.53
CA ALA A 254 -41.84 -15.10 18.43
C ALA A 254 -42.88 -14.39 19.29
N ASN A 255 -42.51 -13.26 19.89
CA ASN A 255 -43.41 -12.43 20.71
C ASN A 255 -44.61 -11.93 19.88
N TYR A 256 -44.37 -11.47 18.66
CA TYR A 256 -45.43 -11.04 17.75
C TYR A 256 -46.41 -12.19 17.45
N THR A 257 -45.90 -13.39 17.17
CA THR A 257 -46.72 -14.58 16.92
C THR A 257 -47.58 -14.92 18.15
N SER A 258 -46.98 -14.91 19.35
CA SER A 258 -47.71 -15.17 20.61
C SER A 258 -48.82 -14.14 20.82
N LEU A 259 -48.51 -12.85 20.69
CA LEU A 259 -49.48 -11.78 20.88
C LEU A 259 -50.64 -11.87 19.87
N LYS A 260 -50.35 -12.27 18.64
CA LYS A 260 -51.37 -12.52 17.63
C LYS A 260 -52.30 -13.65 18.06
N THR A 261 -51.75 -14.76 18.56
CA THR A 261 -52.53 -15.88 19.10
C THR A 261 -53.39 -15.46 20.30
N ASP A 262 -52.84 -14.73 21.27
CA ASP A 262 -53.58 -14.25 22.43
C ASP A 262 -54.74 -13.33 22.03
N LYS A 263 -54.49 -12.43 21.08
CA LYS A 263 -55.50 -11.55 20.52
C LYS A 263 -56.62 -12.34 19.83
N ASP A 264 -56.29 -13.36 19.03
CA ASP A 264 -57.29 -14.21 18.37
C ASP A 264 -58.10 -15.04 19.38
N GLN A 265 -57.46 -15.52 20.46
CA GLN A 265 -58.13 -16.20 21.57
C GLN A 265 -59.11 -15.28 22.32
N LEU A 266 -58.70 -14.04 22.61
CA LEU A 266 -59.55 -13.04 23.25
C LEU A 266 -60.77 -12.70 22.39
N TYR A 267 -60.61 -12.53 21.08
CA TYR A 267 -61.74 -12.29 20.18
C TYR A 267 -62.74 -13.44 20.18
N ASN A 268 -62.25 -14.68 20.17
CA ASN A 268 -63.12 -15.86 20.23
C ASN A 268 -63.86 -15.97 21.57
N SER A 269 -63.19 -15.69 22.70
CA SER A 269 -63.83 -15.67 24.01
C SER A 269 -64.91 -14.59 24.09
N LEU A 270 -64.61 -13.38 23.61
CA LEU A 270 -65.55 -12.27 23.59
C LEU A 270 -66.78 -12.57 22.74
N ALA A 271 -66.60 -13.24 21.59
CA ALA A 271 -67.71 -13.67 20.75
C ALA A 271 -68.63 -14.65 21.49
N LYS A 272 -68.05 -15.61 22.22
CA LYS A 272 -68.80 -16.59 23.03
C LYS A 272 -69.55 -15.92 24.18
N ASP A 273 -68.90 -15.01 24.91
CA ASP A 273 -69.53 -14.30 26.02
C ASP A 273 -70.69 -13.43 25.54
N LYS A 274 -70.55 -12.79 24.38
CA LYS A 274 -71.63 -12.02 23.75
C LYS A 274 -72.84 -12.91 23.42
N GLU A 275 -72.61 -14.09 22.85
CA GLU A 275 -73.69 -15.04 22.54
C GLU A 275 -74.39 -15.53 23.82
N GLN A 276 -73.61 -15.88 24.84
CA GLN A 276 -74.15 -16.31 26.14
C GLN A 276 -74.97 -15.21 26.81
N LEU A 277 -74.49 -13.96 26.76
CA LEU A 277 -75.21 -12.82 27.33
C LEU A 277 -76.52 -12.57 26.59
N GLN A 278 -76.53 -12.72 25.26
CA GLN A 278 -77.75 -12.59 24.45
C GLN A 278 -78.79 -13.65 24.83
N ILE A 279 -78.37 -14.90 25.06
CA ILE A 279 -79.25 -15.98 25.51
C ILE A 279 -79.83 -15.64 26.88
N ARG A 280 -78.98 -15.29 27.87
CA ARG A 280 -79.43 -14.94 29.22
C ARG A 280 -80.41 -13.77 29.22
N TYR A 281 -80.14 -12.74 28.42
CA TYR A 281 -81.02 -11.59 28.26
C TYR A 281 -82.40 -12.02 27.74
N ASN A 282 -82.44 -12.84 26.70
CA ASN A 282 -83.69 -13.34 26.13
C ASN A 282 -84.46 -14.21 27.12
N THR A 283 -83.77 -15.06 27.89
CA THR A 283 -84.38 -15.88 28.95
C THR A 283 -85.00 -15.02 30.05
N ALA A 284 -84.23 -14.08 30.62
CA ALA A 284 -84.71 -13.20 31.68
C ALA A 284 -85.91 -12.34 31.20
N ARG A 285 -85.91 -11.93 29.93
CA ARG A 285 -87.04 -11.23 29.33
C ARG A 285 -88.30 -12.11 29.32
N THR A 286 -88.19 -13.38 28.94
CA THR A 286 -89.33 -14.31 28.93
C THR A 286 -89.84 -14.59 30.33
N GLU A 287 -88.94 -14.86 31.29
CA GLU A 287 -89.28 -15.10 32.69
C GLU A 287 -90.03 -13.91 33.30
N LYS A 288 -89.60 -12.67 32.99
CA LYS A 288 -90.28 -11.45 33.42
C LYS A 288 -91.74 -11.39 32.94
N GLU A 289 -92.00 -11.71 31.67
CA GLU A 289 -93.37 -11.69 31.12
C GLU A 289 -94.24 -12.81 31.70
N GLN A 290 -93.65 -13.98 31.97
CA GLN A 290 -94.32 -15.06 32.68
C GLN A 290 -94.69 -14.64 34.11
N LEU A 291 -93.74 -14.05 34.84
CA LEU A 291 -93.98 -13.59 36.21
C LEU A 291 -95.07 -12.51 36.26
N LYS A 292 -95.09 -11.60 35.29
CA LYS A 292 -96.15 -10.58 35.16
C LYS A 292 -97.53 -11.20 34.97
N THR A 293 -97.61 -12.26 34.16
CA THR A 293 -98.85 -13.01 33.96
C THR A 293 -99.28 -13.71 35.25
N ASN A 294 -98.36 -14.43 35.90
CA ASN A 294 -98.62 -15.13 37.15
C ASN A 294 -99.09 -14.17 38.25
N TYR A 295 -98.45 -13.01 38.38
CA TYR A 295 -98.84 -11.97 39.33
C TYR A 295 -100.27 -11.47 39.07
N SER A 296 -100.62 -11.24 37.80
CA SER A 296 -101.97 -10.79 37.43
C SER A 296 -103.04 -11.83 37.76
N SER A 297 -102.76 -13.11 37.53
CA SER A 297 -103.65 -14.22 37.91
C SER A 297 -103.80 -14.35 39.43
N LEU A 298 -102.69 -14.19 40.18
CA LEU A 298 -102.72 -14.24 41.64
C LEU A 298 -103.50 -13.06 42.23
N ALA A 299 -103.30 -11.85 41.68
CA ALA A 299 -104.07 -10.67 42.07
C ALA A 299 -105.57 -10.88 41.86
N ALA A 300 -105.97 -11.41 40.70
CA ALA A 300 -107.37 -11.75 40.43
C ALA A 300 -107.92 -12.80 41.42
N GLY A 301 -107.13 -13.83 41.75
CA GLY A 301 -107.52 -14.85 42.74
C GLY A 301 -107.69 -14.27 44.14
N ARG A 302 -106.79 -13.38 44.58
CA ARG A 302 -106.92 -12.64 45.84
C ARG A 302 -108.20 -11.82 45.86
N ASP A 303 -108.46 -11.06 44.80
CA ASP A 303 -109.64 -10.19 44.73
C ASP A 303 -110.95 -11.01 44.79
N GLN A 304 -110.98 -12.17 44.12
CA GLN A 304 -112.10 -13.12 44.23
C GLN A 304 -112.29 -13.69 45.64
N LEU A 305 -111.21 -14.02 46.34
CA LEU A 305 -111.29 -14.51 47.72
C LEU A 305 -111.76 -13.42 48.68
N GLN A 306 -111.28 -12.19 48.49
CA GLN A 306 -111.71 -11.05 49.30
C GLN A 306 -113.21 -10.81 49.15
N GLU A 307 -113.74 -10.88 47.93
CA GLU A 307 -115.18 -10.73 47.69
C GLU A 307 -116.00 -11.84 48.38
N LYS A 308 -115.49 -13.09 48.39
CA LYS A 308 -116.12 -14.20 49.12
C LYS A 308 -116.12 -13.96 50.63
N ILE A 309 -115.01 -13.51 51.20
CA ILE A 309 -114.91 -13.17 52.64
C ILE A 309 -115.91 -12.07 52.97
N ASP A 310 -115.96 -11.01 52.18
CA ASP A 310 -116.89 -9.90 52.41
C ASP A 310 -118.35 -10.34 52.29
N ASN A 311 -118.65 -11.30 51.41
CA ASN A 311 -119.99 -11.89 51.30
C ASN A 311 -120.36 -12.72 52.53
N VAL A 312 -119.43 -13.53 53.06
CA VAL A 312 -119.64 -14.28 54.31
C VAL A 312 -119.87 -13.31 55.47
N ARG A 313 -119.02 -12.29 55.60
CA ARG A 313 -119.17 -11.23 56.60
C ARG A 313 -120.54 -10.56 56.56
N ARG A 314 -121.04 -10.20 55.37
CA ARG A 314 -122.38 -9.58 55.24
C ARG A 314 -123.52 -10.53 55.63
N ASN A 315 -123.45 -11.79 55.22
CA ASN A 315 -124.56 -12.73 55.37
C ASN A 315 -124.52 -13.56 56.66
N MET A 316 -123.45 -13.49 57.45
CA MET A 316 -123.35 -14.18 58.74
C MET A 316 -124.42 -13.66 59.70
N VAL A 317 -125.22 -14.57 60.25
CA VAL A 317 -126.30 -14.26 61.21
C VAL A 317 -126.06 -15.05 62.48
N CYS A 318 -126.08 -14.35 63.61
CA CYS A 318 -125.96 -14.97 64.92
C CYS A 318 -127.32 -15.43 65.44
N GLN A 319 -127.30 -16.54 66.19
CA GLN A 319 -128.48 -17.05 66.87
C GLN A 319 -128.99 -16.01 67.88
N ARG A 320 -130.27 -16.10 68.24
CA ARG A 320 -130.86 -15.20 69.24
C ARG A 320 -130.03 -15.23 70.54
N TYR A 321 -129.80 -14.05 71.14
CA TYR A 321 -128.94 -13.82 72.31
C TYR A 321 -127.44 -13.91 72.09
N TRP A 322 -126.99 -14.10 70.85
CA TRP A 322 -125.60 -13.94 70.44
C TRP A 322 -125.41 -12.61 69.73
N ASN A 323 -124.30 -11.94 70.00
CA ASN A 323 -123.90 -10.69 69.37
C ASN A 323 -122.90 -10.99 68.25
N LYS A 324 -123.05 -10.32 67.10
CA LYS A 324 -122.17 -10.52 65.95
C LYS A 324 -121.00 -9.54 65.99
N PHE A 325 -119.79 -10.06 65.73
CA PHE A 325 -118.64 -9.25 65.34
C PHE A 325 -117.81 -10.01 64.30
N ASP A 326 -117.46 -9.32 63.22
CA ASP A 326 -116.90 -9.89 62.00
C ASP A 326 -117.67 -11.15 61.49
N ILE A 327 -117.01 -12.32 61.53
CA ILE A 327 -117.56 -13.62 61.13
C ILE A 327 -117.89 -14.53 62.33
N SER A 328 -117.71 -14.03 63.55
CA SER A 328 -117.91 -14.79 64.79
C SER A 328 -119.19 -14.33 65.52
N CYS A 329 -119.73 -15.23 66.33
CA CYS A 329 -120.85 -14.95 67.22
C CYS A 329 -120.43 -15.07 68.68
N TYR A 330 -120.84 -14.11 69.51
CA TYR A 330 -120.43 -14.02 70.90
C TYR A 330 -121.63 -14.08 71.86
N TYR A 331 -121.54 -14.92 72.89
CA TYR A 331 -122.57 -15.05 73.93
C TYR A 331 -122.00 -14.70 75.29
N VAL A 332 -122.56 -13.67 75.94
CA VAL A 332 -122.23 -13.33 77.32
C VAL A 332 -123.23 -14.00 78.25
N SER A 333 -122.71 -14.81 79.16
CA SER A 333 -123.53 -15.50 80.16
C SER A 333 -124.17 -14.54 81.15
N THR A 334 -125.35 -14.92 81.65
CA THR A 334 -126.03 -14.22 82.76
C THR A 334 -125.78 -14.88 84.11
N LEU A 335 -125.26 -16.11 84.13
CA LEU A 335 -124.92 -16.88 85.32
C LEU A 335 -123.42 -16.81 85.59
N LYS A 336 -123.01 -17.24 86.78
CA LYS A 336 -121.60 -17.39 87.15
C LYS A 336 -121.21 -18.86 87.30
N LYS A 337 -120.05 -19.24 86.76
CA LYS A 337 -119.47 -20.58 86.81
C LYS A 337 -117.95 -20.48 86.97
N ASN A 338 -117.33 -21.59 87.37
CA ASN A 338 -115.87 -21.71 87.29
C ASN A 338 -115.39 -21.89 85.85
N TRP A 339 -114.10 -21.73 85.59
CA TRP A 339 -113.58 -21.66 84.22
C TRP A 339 -113.90 -22.93 83.42
N THR A 340 -113.66 -24.11 84.02
CA THR A 340 -113.93 -25.41 83.40
C THR A 340 -115.42 -25.57 83.05
N MET A 341 -116.31 -25.25 83.99
CA MET A 341 -117.76 -25.35 83.76
C MET A 341 -118.28 -24.30 82.77
N SER A 342 -117.60 -23.16 82.66
CA SER A 342 -117.88 -22.12 81.67
C SER A 342 -117.51 -22.58 80.26
N ARG A 343 -116.33 -23.19 80.12
CA ARG A 343 -115.88 -23.80 78.87
C ARG A 343 -116.82 -24.89 78.37
N LEU A 344 -117.19 -25.82 79.26
CA LEU A 344 -118.15 -26.87 78.93
C LEU A 344 -119.50 -26.31 78.48
N ASP A 345 -119.93 -25.18 79.04
CA ASP A 345 -121.16 -24.50 78.64
C ASP A 345 -121.04 -23.89 77.23
N CYS A 346 -119.90 -23.28 76.90
CA CYS A 346 -119.63 -22.80 75.54
C CYS A 346 -119.61 -23.94 74.51
N ILE A 347 -118.92 -25.04 74.84
CA ILE A 347 -118.87 -26.26 74.01
C ILE A 347 -120.28 -26.81 73.79
N ALA A 348 -121.11 -26.88 74.85
CA ALA A 348 -122.49 -27.34 74.73
C ALA A 348 -123.37 -26.42 73.84
N ARG A 349 -122.98 -25.15 73.67
CA ARG A 349 -123.65 -24.21 72.76
C ARG A 349 -123.08 -24.19 71.34
N GLY A 350 -122.12 -25.07 71.06
CA GLY A 350 -121.45 -25.18 69.78
C GLY A 350 -120.38 -24.11 69.55
N GLY A 351 -119.77 -23.58 70.61
CA GLY A 351 -118.62 -22.67 70.57
C GLY A 351 -117.54 -23.10 71.57
N ASP A 352 -116.63 -22.20 71.92
CA ASP A 352 -115.73 -22.35 73.07
C ASP A 352 -115.66 -21.02 73.83
N LEU A 353 -114.91 -20.94 74.93
CA LEU A 353 -114.62 -19.64 75.55
C LEU A 353 -113.92 -18.73 74.52
N VAL A 354 -114.25 -17.44 74.55
CA VAL A 354 -113.75 -16.48 73.55
C VAL A 354 -112.24 -16.51 73.43
N ILE A 355 -111.75 -16.51 72.19
CA ILE A 355 -110.36 -16.24 71.87
C ILE A 355 -110.29 -14.77 71.48
N ILE A 356 -109.31 -14.04 71.99
CA ILE A 356 -109.15 -12.63 71.64
C ILE A 356 -107.84 -12.46 70.90
N ASP A 357 -107.93 -12.43 69.57
CA ASP A 357 -106.75 -12.41 68.69
C ASP A 357 -106.46 -11.05 68.05
N SER A 358 -107.38 -10.08 68.24
CA SER A 358 -107.27 -8.73 67.71
C SER A 358 -107.70 -7.66 68.72
N ARG A 359 -107.21 -6.44 68.50
CA ARG A 359 -107.56 -5.30 69.37
C ARG A 359 -109.02 -4.92 69.21
N GLU A 360 -109.54 -5.02 68.00
CA GLU A 360 -110.93 -4.72 67.67
C GLU A 360 -111.88 -5.72 68.34
N GLU A 361 -111.51 -6.99 68.40
CA GLU A 361 -112.27 -8.02 69.13
C GLU A 361 -112.26 -7.80 70.64
N GLN A 362 -111.10 -7.48 71.25
CA GLN A 362 -111.02 -7.10 72.66
C GLN A 362 -112.01 -5.98 72.99
N VAL A 363 -112.02 -4.93 72.15
CA VAL A 363 -112.93 -3.79 72.30
C VAL A 363 -114.39 -4.21 72.17
N PHE A 364 -114.70 -5.05 71.19
CA PHE A 364 -116.05 -5.56 70.99
C PHE A 364 -116.51 -6.40 72.19
N VAL A 365 -115.72 -7.39 72.61
CA VAL A 365 -116.03 -8.28 73.73
C VAL A 365 -116.28 -7.50 75.00
N HIS A 366 -115.43 -6.52 75.32
CA HIS A 366 -115.61 -5.65 76.49
C HIS A 366 -116.91 -4.84 76.42
N SER A 367 -117.27 -4.33 75.24
CA SER A 367 -118.52 -3.56 75.05
C SER A 367 -119.80 -4.37 75.31
N LEU A 368 -119.74 -5.70 75.29
CA LEU A 368 -120.87 -6.57 75.60
C LEU A 368 -121.10 -6.77 77.11
N LEU A 369 -120.12 -6.41 77.93
CA LEU A 369 -120.14 -6.65 79.37
C LEU A 369 -120.92 -5.56 80.12
N LYS A 370 -121.56 -5.94 81.22
CA LYS A 370 -122.25 -5.00 82.12
C LYS A 370 -121.28 -4.42 83.15
N PRO A 371 -121.62 -3.28 83.77
CA PRO A 371 -120.87 -2.75 84.92
C PRO A 371 -120.59 -3.83 85.98
N SER A 372 -119.35 -3.88 86.45
CA SER A 372 -118.84 -4.86 87.41
C SER A 372 -118.93 -6.33 86.98
N GLN A 373 -119.06 -6.62 85.68
CA GLN A 373 -119.15 -7.98 85.14
C GLN A 373 -117.82 -8.44 84.53
N ASN A 374 -116.97 -9.07 85.35
CA ASN A 374 -115.81 -9.79 84.83
C ASN A 374 -116.24 -11.11 84.19
N VAL A 375 -115.52 -11.52 83.14
CA VAL A 375 -115.83 -12.75 82.40
C VAL A 375 -114.61 -13.64 82.21
N TRP A 376 -114.79 -14.96 82.30
CA TRP A 376 -113.80 -15.92 81.81
C TRP A 376 -113.64 -15.79 80.29
N ILE A 377 -112.39 -15.78 79.86
CA ILE A 377 -111.99 -15.91 78.45
C ILE A 377 -111.22 -17.23 78.25
N GLY A 378 -111.00 -17.61 76.99
CA GLY A 378 -110.43 -18.90 76.61
C GLY A 378 -108.92 -19.03 76.80
N LEU A 379 -108.29 -18.18 77.62
CA LEU A 379 -106.85 -18.21 77.86
C LEU A 379 -106.53 -18.94 79.17
N THR A 380 -105.55 -19.84 79.12
CA THR A 380 -105.08 -20.62 80.27
C THR A 380 -103.62 -21.03 80.09
N ASP A 381 -102.89 -21.20 81.18
CA ASP A 381 -101.55 -21.81 81.22
C ASP A 381 -101.52 -23.09 82.08
N HIS A 382 -102.70 -23.69 82.34
CA HIS A 382 -102.86 -24.90 83.14
C HIS A 382 -101.97 -26.08 82.73
N ASP A 383 -101.67 -26.22 81.43
CA ASP A 383 -100.75 -27.26 80.93
C ASP A 383 -99.31 -27.06 81.44
N LYS A 384 -98.88 -25.80 81.56
CA LYS A 384 -97.52 -25.39 81.91
C LYS A 384 -97.50 -23.92 82.33
N GLU A 385 -97.28 -23.69 83.61
CA GLU A 385 -97.14 -22.37 84.24
C GLU A 385 -96.30 -21.40 83.38
N GLY A 386 -96.85 -20.20 83.17
CA GLY A 386 -96.25 -19.12 82.38
C GLY A 386 -96.31 -19.31 80.86
N VAL A 387 -96.87 -20.42 80.36
CA VAL A 387 -97.07 -20.68 78.93
C VAL A 387 -98.55 -20.67 78.59
N TRP A 388 -99.06 -19.46 78.34
CA TRP A 388 -100.44 -19.20 77.97
C TRP A 388 -100.80 -19.78 76.60
N LYS A 389 -101.97 -20.41 76.51
CA LYS A 389 -102.57 -20.92 75.27
C LYS A 389 -104.05 -20.63 75.24
N TRP A 390 -104.58 -20.48 74.02
CA TRP A 390 -106.00 -20.45 73.79
C TRP A 390 -106.61 -21.84 73.87
N VAL A 391 -107.91 -21.90 74.15
CA VAL A 391 -108.69 -23.15 74.25
C VAL A 391 -108.64 -24.02 72.99
N ASP A 392 -108.37 -23.45 71.81
CA ASP A 392 -108.21 -24.16 70.53
C ASP A 392 -106.76 -24.66 70.27
N GLY A 393 -105.82 -24.31 71.15
CA GLY A 393 -104.40 -24.64 71.05
C GLY A 393 -103.57 -23.66 70.20
N SER A 394 -104.17 -22.60 69.66
CA SER A 394 -103.44 -21.54 68.96
C SER A 394 -102.52 -20.77 69.92
N PRO A 395 -101.35 -20.31 69.44
CA PRO A 395 -100.44 -19.50 70.25
C PRO A 395 -101.01 -18.10 70.47
N VAL A 396 -100.71 -17.50 71.62
CA VAL A 396 -101.13 -16.14 71.93
C VAL A 396 -100.30 -15.14 71.11
N THR A 397 -100.96 -14.33 70.28
CA THR A 397 -100.32 -13.32 69.41
C THR A 397 -100.39 -11.92 69.99
N ALA A 398 -101.32 -11.65 70.91
CA ALA A 398 -101.51 -10.36 71.57
C ALA A 398 -101.86 -10.57 73.05
N PHE A 399 -101.36 -9.67 73.90
CA PHE A 399 -101.64 -9.69 75.34
C PHE A 399 -102.25 -8.37 75.79
N TYR A 400 -103.33 -8.43 76.56
CA TYR A 400 -104.00 -7.24 77.12
C TYR A 400 -104.03 -7.27 78.66
N TRP A 401 -102.96 -7.75 79.29
CA TRP A 401 -102.83 -7.84 80.75
C TRP A 401 -102.99 -6.50 81.47
N GLN A 402 -103.63 -6.54 82.64
CA GLN A 402 -103.59 -5.45 83.61
C GLN A 402 -102.15 -5.27 84.09
N SER A 403 -101.78 -4.03 84.43
CA SER A 403 -100.47 -3.74 85.00
C SER A 403 -100.18 -4.63 86.23
N GLY A 404 -99.11 -5.42 86.14
CA GLY A 404 -98.71 -6.36 87.19
C GLY A 404 -99.17 -7.80 86.97
N GLN A 405 -99.96 -8.08 85.94
CA GLN A 405 -100.44 -9.42 85.58
C GLN A 405 -99.69 -10.01 84.36
N PRO A 406 -99.64 -11.34 84.22
CA PRO A 406 -100.09 -12.33 85.19
C PRO A 406 -99.12 -12.46 86.38
N ASN A 407 -99.64 -12.65 87.60
CA ASN A 407 -98.82 -12.69 88.82
C ASN A 407 -98.83 -14.03 89.54
N SER A 408 -99.67 -14.98 89.09
CA SER A 408 -99.89 -16.29 89.70
C SER A 408 -100.05 -16.16 91.22
N PHE A 409 -101.05 -15.41 91.68
CA PHE A 409 -101.25 -15.10 93.10
C PHE A 409 -101.36 -16.41 93.89
N ASN A 410 -100.46 -16.59 94.87
CA ASN A 410 -100.28 -17.82 95.64
C ASN A 410 -99.93 -19.08 94.81
N GLY A 411 -99.48 -18.92 93.56
CA GLY A 411 -99.03 -19.99 92.66
C GLY A 411 -100.15 -20.87 92.13
N ASN A 412 -101.38 -20.35 91.99
CA ASN A 412 -102.55 -21.14 91.61
C ASN A 412 -103.60 -20.28 90.87
N GLN A 413 -103.19 -19.59 89.80
CA GLN A 413 -104.06 -18.78 88.96
C GLN A 413 -103.83 -19.09 87.47
N ASP A 414 -104.39 -20.22 87.02
CA ASP A 414 -104.09 -20.73 85.67
C ASP A 414 -105.11 -20.29 84.60
N CYS A 415 -106.09 -19.45 84.95
CA CYS A 415 -107.24 -19.12 84.11
C CYS A 415 -107.42 -17.60 84.00
N VAL A 416 -107.86 -17.10 82.83
CA VAL A 416 -107.88 -15.66 82.60
C VAL A 416 -109.27 -15.08 82.61
N GLU A 417 -109.44 -14.03 83.40
CA GLU A 417 -110.60 -13.16 83.37
C GLU A 417 -110.34 -11.86 82.60
N LEU A 418 -111.34 -11.40 81.88
CA LEU A 418 -111.41 -10.04 81.37
C LEU A 418 -112.12 -9.15 82.40
N LEU A 419 -111.42 -8.15 82.90
CA LEU A 419 -111.94 -7.19 83.86
C LEU A 419 -112.78 -6.12 83.17
N HIS A 420 -114.03 -5.92 83.62
CA HIS A 420 -114.86 -4.85 83.08
C HIS A 420 -114.37 -3.45 83.52
N GLU A 421 -114.09 -3.27 84.81
CA GLU A 421 -113.82 -1.96 85.43
C GLU A 421 -112.34 -1.52 85.36
N SER A 422 -111.51 -2.22 84.60
CA SER A 422 -110.11 -1.83 84.37
C SER A 422 -110.00 -0.74 83.29
N LYS A 423 -108.77 -0.34 82.95
CA LYS A 423 -108.55 0.77 82.02
C LYS A 423 -108.97 0.41 80.60
N GLY A 424 -109.47 1.40 79.86
CA GLY A 424 -109.73 1.26 78.43
C GLY A 424 -110.85 0.27 78.11
N ALA A 425 -110.52 -0.74 77.28
CA ALA A 425 -111.46 -1.75 76.79
C ALA A 425 -111.37 -3.06 77.59
N GLY A 426 -111.19 -2.94 78.91
CA GLY A 426 -110.90 -4.06 79.78
C GLY A 426 -109.45 -4.54 79.63
N GLU A 427 -108.97 -5.17 80.69
CA GLU A 427 -107.62 -5.70 80.82
C GLU A 427 -107.73 -7.11 81.42
N TRP A 428 -106.78 -7.96 81.11
CA TRP A 428 -106.77 -9.36 81.53
C TRP A 428 -106.14 -9.50 82.91
N ASN A 429 -106.68 -10.42 83.70
CA ASN A 429 -106.15 -10.83 84.98
C ASN A 429 -106.13 -12.35 85.02
N ASP A 430 -105.04 -12.95 85.48
CA ASP A 430 -105.02 -14.35 85.85
C ASP A 430 -105.74 -14.54 87.19
N ASP A 431 -106.60 -15.55 87.26
CA ASP A 431 -107.32 -15.91 88.46
C ASP A 431 -107.45 -17.44 88.62
N GLY A 432 -107.75 -17.86 89.84
CA GLY A 432 -107.90 -19.26 90.15
C GLY A 432 -109.06 -19.85 89.36
N CYS A 433 -108.80 -20.93 88.61
CA CYS A 433 -109.80 -21.58 87.75
C CYS A 433 -111.08 -22.02 88.48
N PHE A 434 -111.06 -22.12 89.81
CA PHE A 434 -112.20 -22.45 90.67
C PHE A 434 -113.08 -21.25 91.07
N ALA A 435 -112.63 -20.01 90.84
CA ALA A 435 -113.42 -18.80 91.09
C ALA A 435 -114.69 -18.80 90.23
N VAL A 436 -115.77 -18.20 90.72
CA VAL A 436 -117.06 -18.17 90.00
C VAL A 436 -117.36 -16.78 89.46
N GLN A 437 -117.46 -16.68 88.14
CA GLN A 437 -117.69 -15.43 87.43
C GLN A 437 -118.48 -15.70 86.16
N ASN A 438 -118.90 -14.64 85.48
CA ASN A 438 -119.52 -14.77 84.18
C ASN A 438 -118.46 -15.30 83.19
N TRP A 439 -118.90 -15.73 82.02
CA TRP A 439 -118.05 -16.14 80.91
C TRP A 439 -118.64 -15.66 79.60
N ILE A 440 -117.80 -15.61 78.59
CA ILE A 440 -118.18 -15.30 77.22
C ILE A 440 -117.76 -16.44 76.28
N CYS A 441 -118.69 -16.84 75.42
CA CYS A 441 -118.46 -17.85 74.39
C CYS A 441 -118.31 -17.21 73.02
N GLU A 442 -117.56 -17.87 72.14
CA GLU A 442 -117.41 -17.54 70.73
C GLU A 442 -117.64 -18.78 69.86
N LYS A 443 -118.19 -18.61 68.66
CA LYS A 443 -118.29 -19.65 67.63
C LYS A 443 -118.37 -19.11 66.21
#